data_AF-A0A6B3I2B7-F1
#
_entry.id   AF-A0A6B3I2B7-F1
#
_cell.length_a   1.000
_cell.length_b   1.000
_cell.length_c   1.000
_cell.angle_alpha   90.00
_cell.angle_beta   90.00
_cell.angle_gamma   90.00
#
_symmetry.space_group_name_H-M   'P 1'
#
loop_
_entity.id
_entity.type
_entity.pdbx_description
1 polymer ?
#
loop_
_entity_poly.entity_id
_entity_poly.type
_entity_poly.pdbx_seq_one_letter_code
_entity_poly.pdbx_strand_id
1 'polypeptide(L)'
;MPATPPRRLSLQQIIEGQRRAAFVGREAELELFRGNFTTPSEDPGHRFVFYVRGNAGVGKTSLVREWQQTAEEFGALTASVDESADSVPEVLAVVAAQFAGQGHPLKALDRLLTTYRRALHDTADRLATEDEP
;
A
#
# COMPACT_ATOMS: atom_id res chain seq x y z
N MET A 1 7.50 16.49 -35.57
CA MET A 1 6.89 16.25 -34.23
C MET A 1 7.70 17.02 -33.21
N PRO A 2 7.13 17.97 -32.44
CA PRO A 2 7.91 18.64 -31.41
C PRO A 2 8.12 17.70 -30.24
N ALA A 3 9.36 17.55 -29.79
CA ALA A 3 9.72 16.78 -28.60
C ALA A 3 9.14 17.47 -27.36
N THR A 4 8.34 16.73 -26.59
CA THR A 4 7.84 17.17 -25.28
C THR A 4 9.03 17.48 -24.36
N PRO A 5 9.11 18.67 -23.74
CA PRO A 5 10.20 18.98 -22.82
C PRO A 5 10.12 18.03 -21.61
N PRO A 6 11.26 17.60 -21.04
CA PRO A 6 11.25 16.71 -19.89
C PRO A 6 10.51 17.37 -18.73
N ARG A 7 9.54 16.64 -18.16
CA ARG A 7 8.76 17.07 -17.00
C ARG A 7 9.73 17.33 -15.85
N ARG A 8 9.89 18.60 -15.46
CA ARG A 8 10.75 18.98 -14.34
C ARG A 8 10.22 18.32 -13.07
N LEU A 9 11.05 17.51 -12.41
CA LEU A 9 10.73 16.87 -11.13
C LEU A 9 10.40 17.93 -10.08
N SER A 10 9.38 17.68 -9.26
CA SER A 10 9.02 18.56 -8.15
C SER A 10 10.10 18.52 -7.06
N LEU A 11 10.16 19.54 -6.21
CA LEU A 11 11.10 19.55 -5.06
C LEU A 11 10.89 18.32 -4.15
N GLN A 12 9.64 17.88 -4.00
CA GLN A 12 9.32 16.63 -3.28
C GLN A 12 9.93 15.40 -3.96
N GLN A 13 9.78 15.27 -5.28
CA GLN A 13 10.37 14.16 -6.05
C GLN A 13 11.91 14.18 -6.02
N ILE A 14 12.51 15.37 -5.99
CA ILE A 14 13.98 15.53 -5.85
C ILE A 14 14.42 15.10 -4.45
N ILE A 15 13.72 15.54 -3.40
CA ILE A 15 14.02 15.16 -2.01
C ILE A 15 13.81 13.65 -1.79
N GLU A 16 12.76 13.07 -2.37
CA GLU A 16 12.54 11.62 -2.37
C GLU A 16 13.64 10.88 -3.14
N GLY A 17 14.04 11.38 -4.31
CA GLY A 17 15.21 10.89 -5.06
C GLY A 17 16.51 10.90 -4.26
N GLN A 18 16.78 11.99 -3.53
CA GLN A 18 17.96 12.11 -2.69
C GLN A 18 17.91 11.20 -1.45
N ARG A 19 16.73 11.02 -0.85
CA ARG A 19 16.52 10.05 0.24
C ARG A 19 16.73 8.61 -0.22
N ARG A 20 16.36 8.27 -1.47
CA ARG A 20 16.64 6.99 -2.12
C ARG A 20 18.14 6.77 -2.31
N ALA A 21 18.85 7.77 -2.85
CA ALA A 21 20.30 7.69 -3.04
C ALA A 21 21.09 7.62 -1.71
N ALA A 22 20.52 8.13 -0.61
CA ALA A 22 21.10 8.05 0.73
C ALA A 22 20.76 6.73 1.47
N PHE A 23 19.99 5.83 0.85
CA PHE A 23 19.58 4.55 1.44
C PHE A 23 20.66 3.47 1.23
N VAL A 24 21.79 3.60 1.94
CA VAL A 24 22.96 2.73 1.82
C VAL A 24 22.76 1.41 2.57
N GLY A 25 23.12 0.28 1.96
CA GLY A 25 23.21 -1.03 2.62
C GLY A 25 21.95 -1.89 2.55
N ARG A 26 20.99 -1.55 1.68
CA ARG A 26 19.72 -2.29 1.50
C ARG A 26 19.48 -2.77 0.07
N GLU A 27 20.52 -2.72 -0.77
CA GLU A 27 20.50 -3.18 -2.16
C GLU A 27 20.13 -4.66 -2.23
N ALA A 28 20.67 -5.49 -1.32
CA ALA A 28 20.34 -6.91 -1.25
C ALA A 28 18.85 -7.17 -0.98
N GLU A 29 18.21 -6.40 -0.09
CA GLU A 29 16.78 -6.51 0.18
C GLU A 29 15.92 -6.03 -0.99
N LEU A 30 16.34 -4.98 -1.70
CA LEU A 30 15.66 -4.52 -2.91
C LEU A 30 15.80 -5.54 -4.05
N GLU A 31 17.00 -6.08 -4.28
CA GLU A 31 17.24 -7.12 -5.28
C GLU A 31 16.47 -8.40 -4.98
N LEU A 32 16.41 -8.82 -3.71
CA LEU A 32 15.64 -9.98 -3.28
C LEU A 32 14.14 -9.82 -3.54
N PHE A 33 13.59 -8.63 -3.26
CA PHE A 33 12.18 -8.35 -3.59
C PHE A 33 11.95 -8.27 -5.10
N ARG A 34 12.83 -7.60 -5.84
CA ARG A 34 12.75 -7.45 -7.29
C ARG A 34 12.84 -8.80 -8.02
N GLY A 35 13.78 -9.65 -7.61
CA GLY A 35 13.97 -10.99 -8.17
C GLY A 35 12.79 -11.94 -7.92
N ASN A 36 11.94 -11.64 -6.93
CA ASN A 36 10.73 -12.41 -6.68
C ASN A 36 9.72 -12.31 -7.83
N PHE A 37 9.67 -11.16 -8.53
CA PHE A 37 8.79 -10.99 -9.70
C PHE A 37 9.25 -11.80 -10.92
N THR A 38 10.53 -12.16 -10.99
CA THR A 38 11.07 -13.02 -12.06
C THR A 38 11.04 -14.50 -11.69
N THR A 39 10.69 -14.84 -10.45
CA THR A 39 10.61 -16.21 -9.95
C THR A 39 9.16 -16.70 -10.05
N PRO A 40 8.86 -17.80 -10.76
CA PRO A 40 7.49 -18.34 -10.85
C PRO A 40 6.90 -18.69 -9.48
N SER A 41 5.59 -18.54 -9.29
CA SER A 41 4.94 -18.80 -8.00
C SER A 41 4.97 -20.27 -7.55
N GLU A 42 5.21 -21.19 -8.47
CA GLU A 42 5.35 -22.63 -8.21
C GLU A 42 6.77 -23.01 -7.75
N ASP A 43 7.74 -22.11 -7.93
CA ASP A 43 9.12 -22.33 -7.52
C ASP A 43 9.23 -22.23 -5.99
N PRO A 44 9.88 -23.20 -5.30
CA PRO A 44 10.13 -23.13 -3.86
C PRO A 44 10.89 -21.87 -3.40
N GLY A 45 11.63 -21.22 -4.29
CA GLY A 45 12.32 -19.95 -4.05
C GLY A 45 11.40 -18.73 -4.04
N HIS A 46 10.15 -18.85 -4.53
CA HIS A 46 9.18 -17.75 -4.54
C HIS A 46 8.67 -17.43 -3.14
N ARG A 47 8.73 -16.16 -2.77
CA ARG A 47 8.33 -15.65 -1.45
C ARG A 47 7.02 -14.87 -1.58
N PHE A 48 6.00 -15.33 -0.87
CA PHE A 48 4.71 -14.64 -0.80
C PHE A 48 4.65 -13.55 0.27
N VAL A 49 5.45 -13.69 1.34
CA VAL A 49 5.44 -12.78 2.48
C VAL A 49 6.85 -12.34 2.80
N PHE A 50 7.06 -11.02 2.82
CA PHE A 50 8.30 -10.40 3.25
C PHE A 50 8.07 -9.74 4.61
N TYR A 51 8.89 -10.11 5.60
CA TYR A 51 8.82 -9.54 6.94
C TYR A 51 10.05 -8.69 7.22
N VAL A 52 9.84 -7.38 7.42
CA VAL A 52 10.91 -6.41 7.65
C VAL A 52 11.01 -6.09 9.14
N ARG A 53 12.18 -6.33 9.73
CA ARG A 53 12.52 -5.94 11.11
C ARG A 53 13.73 -5.01 11.15
N GLY A 54 13.80 -4.20 12.20
CA GLY A 54 14.94 -3.32 12.46
C GLY A 54 14.61 -2.24 13.47
N ASN A 55 15.65 -1.57 13.98
CA ASN A 55 15.54 -0.50 14.98
C ASN A 55 14.70 0.69 14.46
N ALA A 56 14.20 1.52 15.37
CA ALA A 56 13.54 2.77 14.98
C ALA A 56 14.51 3.66 14.19
N GLY A 57 14.00 4.41 13.20
CA GLY A 57 14.82 5.34 12.40
C GLY A 57 15.67 4.74 11.28
N VAL A 58 15.75 3.40 11.15
CA VAL A 58 16.59 2.74 10.11
C VAL A 58 15.99 2.74 8.69
N GLY A 59 14.89 3.46 8.46
CA GLY A 59 14.28 3.60 7.13
C GLY A 59 13.39 2.44 6.67
N LYS A 60 12.78 1.65 7.59
CA LYS A 60 11.86 0.55 7.23
C LYS A 60 10.69 1.01 6.36
N THR A 61 10.06 2.14 6.71
CA THR A 61 8.96 2.72 5.92
C THR A 61 9.44 3.14 4.53
N SER A 62 10.66 3.66 4.42
CA SER A 62 11.27 3.98 3.12
C SER A 62 11.47 2.70 2.30
N LEU A 63 11.97 1.61 2.89
CA LEU A 63 12.14 0.33 2.19
C LEU A 63 10.81 -0.19 1.62
N VAL A 64 9.74 -0.16 2.42
CA VAL A 64 8.42 -0.63 1.98
C VAL A 64 7.88 0.25 0.85
N ARG A 65 8.13 1.56 0.88
CA ARG A 65 7.77 2.46 -0.24
C ARG A 65 8.55 2.14 -1.51
N GLU A 66 9.84 1.83 -1.42
CA GLU A 66 10.65 1.40 -2.57
C GLU A 66 10.16 0.06 -3.14
N TRP A 67 9.78 -0.88 -2.28
CA TRP A 67 9.16 -2.13 -2.70
C TRP A 67 7.83 -1.90 -3.40
N GLN A 68 6.98 -1.00 -2.87
CA GLN A 68 5.73 -0.63 -3.54
C GLN A 68 6.00 -0.07 -4.94
N GLN A 69 6.95 0.87 -5.07
CA GLN A 69 7.32 1.43 -6.38
C GLN A 69 7.89 0.37 -7.33
N THR A 70 8.73 -0.54 -6.82
CA THR A 70 9.23 -1.67 -7.61
C THR A 70 8.08 -2.55 -8.08
N ALA A 71 7.11 -2.87 -7.22
CA ALA A 71 5.96 -3.68 -7.61
C ALA A 71 5.12 -3.01 -8.71
N GLU A 72 4.92 -1.68 -8.61
CA GLU A 72 4.25 -0.88 -9.63
C GLU A 72 5.01 -0.90 -10.98
N GLU A 73 6.35 -0.83 -10.97
CA GLU A 73 7.19 -0.96 -12.18
C GLU A 73 6.99 -2.30 -12.90
N PHE A 74 6.75 -3.36 -12.15
CA PHE A 74 6.44 -4.70 -12.69
C PHE A 74 4.95 -4.88 -13.05
N GLY A 75 4.13 -3.84 -12.90
CA GLY A 75 2.71 -3.87 -13.22
C GLY A 75 1.85 -4.61 -12.19
N ALA A 76 2.36 -4.84 -10.98
CA ALA A 76 1.59 -5.44 -9.91
C ALA A 76 0.60 -4.42 -9.33
N LEU A 77 -0.57 -4.91 -8.93
CA LEU A 77 -1.57 -4.12 -8.21
C LEU A 77 -1.09 -3.93 -6.76
N THR A 78 -0.95 -2.68 -6.32
CA THR A 78 -0.38 -2.36 -5.00
C THR A 78 -1.39 -1.68 -4.09
N ALA A 79 -1.31 -1.96 -2.79
CA ALA A 79 -1.99 -1.17 -1.78
C ALA A 79 -1.13 -1.11 -0.52
N SER A 80 -1.17 0.02 0.18
CA SER A 80 -0.50 0.21 1.47
C SER A 80 -1.46 0.75 2.51
N VAL A 81 -1.38 0.20 3.72
CA VAL A 81 -2.15 0.63 4.88
C VAL A 81 -1.18 0.79 6.04
N ASP A 82 -1.29 1.90 6.74
CA ASP A 82 -0.50 2.22 7.92
C ASP A 82 -1.35 2.07 9.20
N GLU A 83 -0.84 2.53 10.34
CA GLU A 83 -1.56 2.50 11.62
C GLU A 83 -2.82 3.38 11.67
N SER A 84 -3.19 4.11 10.61
CA SER A 84 -4.42 4.92 10.59
C SER A 84 -5.72 4.12 10.46
N ALA A 85 -5.64 2.83 10.09
CA ALA A 85 -6.79 1.94 10.04
C ALA A 85 -6.90 1.16 11.36
N ASP A 86 -7.95 1.44 12.13
CA ASP A 86 -8.13 0.95 13.49
C ASP A 86 -8.85 -0.42 13.53
N SER A 87 -9.31 -0.91 12.38
CA SER A 87 -10.03 -2.17 12.27
C SER A 87 -9.80 -2.91 10.95
N VAL A 88 -10.00 -4.23 10.95
CA VAL A 88 -9.89 -5.05 9.73
C VAL A 88 -10.81 -4.54 8.60
N PRO A 89 -12.09 -4.16 8.84
CA PRO A 89 -12.93 -3.59 7.79
C PRO A 89 -12.42 -2.26 7.23
N GLU A 90 -11.75 -1.43 8.04
CA GLU A 90 -11.12 -0.20 7.56
C GLU A 90 -9.90 -0.48 6.70
N VAL A 91 -9.03 -1.43 7.11
CA VAL A 91 -7.90 -1.90 6.29
C VAL A 91 -8.40 -2.36 4.92
N LEU A 92 -9.44 -3.20 4.89
CA LEU A 92 -10.04 -3.70 3.65
C LEU A 92 -10.66 -2.57 2.81
N ALA A 93 -11.24 -1.55 3.43
CA ALA A 93 -11.77 -0.39 2.74
C ALA A 93 -10.68 0.46 2.08
N VAL A 94 -9.56 0.67 2.77
CA VAL A 94 -8.41 1.41 2.22
C VAL A 94 -7.83 0.66 1.01
N VAL A 95 -7.65 -0.67 1.12
CA VAL A 95 -7.19 -1.50 0.00
C VAL A 95 -8.16 -1.43 -1.19
N ALA A 96 -9.46 -1.59 -0.96
CA ALA A 96 -10.47 -1.52 -2.02
C ALA A 96 -10.46 -0.16 -2.74
N ALA A 97 -10.35 0.93 -1.99
CA ALA A 97 -10.29 2.28 -2.55
C ALA A 97 -9.03 2.50 -3.40
N GLN A 98 -7.86 2.03 -2.94
CA GLN A 98 -6.61 2.14 -3.71
C GLN A 98 -6.66 1.33 -5.00
N PHE A 99 -7.18 0.11 -4.96
CA PHE A 99 -7.34 -0.72 -6.16
C PHE A 99 -8.35 -0.11 -7.15
N ALA A 100 -9.46 0.45 -6.66
CA ALA A 100 -10.40 1.17 -7.50
C ALA A 100 -9.75 2.39 -8.19
N GLY A 101 -8.89 3.13 -7.47
CA GLY A 101 -8.10 4.24 -8.01
C GLY A 101 -7.09 3.81 -9.09
N GLN A 102 -6.64 2.55 -9.05
CA GLN A 102 -5.78 1.93 -10.07
C GLN A 102 -6.57 1.28 -11.22
N GLY A 103 -7.92 1.39 -11.22
CA GLY A 103 -8.78 0.84 -12.28
C GLY A 103 -9.26 -0.60 -12.04
N HIS A 104 -9.00 -1.17 -10.86
CA HIS A 104 -9.37 -2.53 -10.47
C HIS A 104 -10.36 -2.55 -9.30
N PRO A 105 -11.61 -2.12 -9.48
CA PRO A 105 -12.58 -2.04 -8.38
C PRO A 105 -13.02 -3.42 -7.86
N LEU A 106 -13.00 -3.59 -6.53
CA LEU A 106 -13.41 -4.81 -5.84
C LEU A 106 -14.91 -4.78 -5.47
N LYS A 107 -15.79 -4.77 -6.48
CA LYS A 107 -17.25 -4.55 -6.31
C LYS A 107 -17.93 -5.45 -5.26
N ALA A 108 -17.50 -6.70 -5.13
CA ALA A 108 -18.06 -7.61 -4.13
C ALA A 108 -17.70 -7.18 -2.71
N LEU A 109 -16.44 -6.77 -2.49
CA LEU A 109 -15.96 -6.26 -1.23
C LEU A 109 -16.61 -4.92 -0.88
N ASP A 110 -16.77 -4.02 -1.85
CA ASP A 110 -17.44 -2.73 -1.66
C ASP A 110 -18.87 -2.89 -1.13
N ARG A 111 -19.61 -3.88 -1.66
CA ARG A 111 -20.96 -4.21 -1.18
C ARG A 111 -20.93 -4.70 0.27
N LEU A 112 -20.03 -5.62 0.61
CA LEU A 112 -19.90 -6.14 1.97
C LEU A 112 -19.55 -5.04 2.96
N LEU A 113 -18.60 -4.16 2.61
CA LEU A 113 -18.22 -3.01 3.44
C LEU A 113 -19.35 -2.01 3.60
N THR A 114 -20.18 -1.81 2.57
CA THR A 114 -21.37 -0.95 2.65
C THR A 114 -22.40 -1.52 3.63
N THR A 115 -22.67 -2.82 3.55
CA THR A 115 -23.56 -3.51 4.50
C THR A 115 -23.01 -3.43 5.93
N TYR A 116 -21.71 -3.63 6.11
CA TYR A 116 -21.05 -3.54 7.42
C TYR A 116 -21.18 -2.14 8.03
N ARG A 117 -20.87 -1.08 7.26
CA ARG A 117 -21.00 0.32 7.74
C ARG A 117 -22.43 0.68 8.10
N ARG A 118 -23.41 0.19 7.33
CA ARG A 118 -24.83 0.39 7.64
C ARG A 118 -25.19 -0.25 8.97
N ALA A 119 -24.80 -1.50 9.18
CA ALA A 119 -25.06 -2.20 10.44
C ALA A 119 -24.41 -1.49 11.64
N LEU A 120 -23.19 -0.96 11.49
CA LEU A 120 -22.55 -0.16 12.54
C LEU A 120 -23.33 1.12 12.86
N HIS A 121 -23.77 1.85 11.84
CA HIS A 121 -24.56 3.07 12.03
C HIS A 121 -25.88 2.77 12.73
N ASP A 122 -26.61 1.75 12.28
CA ASP A 122 -27.88 1.31 12.90
C ASP A 122 -27.68 0.94 14.38
N THR A 123 -26.55 0.29 14.72
CA THR A 123 -26.23 -0.02 16.13
C THR A 123 -25.85 1.21 16.95
N ALA A 124 -25.12 2.16 16.37
CA ALA A 124 -24.73 3.38 17.04
C ALA A 124 -25.94 4.28 17.32
N ASP A 125 -26.85 4.40 16.36
CA ASP A 125 -28.11 5.16 16.49
C ASP A 125 -29.02 4.56 17.56
N ARG A 126 -29.08 3.22 17.65
CA ARG A 126 -29.84 2.53 18.70
C ARG A 126 -29.25 2.78 20.09
N LEU A 127 -27.93 2.76 20.23
CA LEU A 127 -27.27 3.07 21.51
C LEU A 127 -27.47 4.54 21.89
N ALA A 128 -27.45 5.47 20.93
CA ALA A 128 -27.68 6.89 21.18
C ALA A 128 -29.13 7.20 21.60
N THR A 129 -30.11 6.42 21.12
CA THR A 129 -31.53 6.58 21.47
C THR A 129 -31.92 5.88 22.78
N GLU A 130 -31.14 4.89 23.23
CA GLU A 130 -31.31 4.25 24.55
C GLU A 130 -30.74 5.11 25.70
N ASP A 131 -29.86 6.09 25.41
CA ASP A 131 -29.23 7.00 26.38
C ASP A 131 -29.94 8.37 26.54
N GLU A 132 -31.05 8.62 25.83
CA GLU A 132 -31.87 9.85 25.99
C GLU A 132 -33.01 9.62 27.03
N PRO A 133 -33.08 10.38 28.14
CA PRO A 133 -33.97 10.12 29.28
C PRO A 133 -35.44 10.50 29.08
#